data_AF-A0ABD6N6Y1-F1
#
_entry.id   AF-A0ABD6N6Y1-F1
#
_cell.length_a   1.000
_cell.length_b   1.000
_cell.length_c   1.000
_cell.angle_alpha   90.00
_cell.angle_beta   90.00
_cell.angle_gamma   90.00
#
_symmetry.space_group_name_H-M   'P 1'
#
loop_
_entity.id
_entity.type
_entity.pdbx_description
1 polymer ?
#
loop_
_entity_poly.entity_id
_entity_poly.type
_entity_poly.pdbx_seq_one_letter_code
_entity_poly.pdbx_strand_id
1 'polypeptide(L)' 'MDYTLLIFGEAERIFGDKAKAAVWLSKRRAAFEGRSALEIVVDEAGYQRVGDELIRLEEGYI' A
#
# COMPACT_ATOMS: atom_id res chain seq x y z
N MET A 1 2.89 16.62 -3.73
CA MET A 1 3.29 15.34 -4.31
C MET A 1 2.07 14.44 -4.35
N ASP A 2 1.95 13.59 -5.37
CA ASP A 2 0.85 12.61 -5.42
C ASP A 2 1.34 11.27 -4.85
N TYR A 3 1.08 11.05 -3.55
CA TYR A 3 1.48 9.84 -2.85
C TYR A 3 0.75 8.59 -3.36
N THR A 4 -0.42 8.77 -3.99
CA THR A 4 -1.20 7.66 -4.57
C THR A 4 -0.45 7.03 -5.74
N LEU A 5 0.14 7.85 -6.62
CA LEU A 5 0.94 7.36 -7.74
C LEU A 5 2.23 6.67 -7.27
N LEU A 6 2.88 7.23 -6.24
CA LEU A 6 4.09 6.64 -5.67
C LEU A 6 3.82 5.25 -5.08
N ILE A 7 2.78 5.12 -4.27
CA ILE A 7 2.46 3.83 -3.62
C ILE A 7 1.96 2.78 -4.62
N PHE A 8 1.31 3.21 -5.71
CA PHE A 8 0.96 2.31 -6.81
C PHE A 8 2.20 1.72 -7.49
N GLY A 9 3.21 2.54 -7.75
CA GLY A 9 4.48 2.08 -8.32
C GLY A 9 5.23 1.12 -7.40
N GLU A 10 5.27 1.43 -6.10
CA GLU A 10 5.87 0.57 -5.07
C GLU A 10 5.16 -0.79 -4.99
N ALA A 11 3.82 -0.77 -4.89
CA ALA A 11 3.01 -1.99 -4.84
C ALA A 11 3.17 -2.81 -6.12
N GLU A 12 3.17 -2.18 -7.31
CA GLU A 12 3.36 -2.89 -8.58
C GLU A 12 4.75 -3.55 -8.65
N ARG A 13 5.81 -2.89 -8.16
CA ARG A 13 7.16 -3.46 -8.06
C ARG A 13 7.17 -4.71 -7.17
N ILE A 14 6.52 -4.66 -6.00
CA ILE A 14 6.53 -5.75 -5.01
C ILE A 14 5.64 -6.91 -5.46
N PHE A 15 4.46 -6.64 -6.00
CA PHE A 15 3.53 -7.69 -6.46
C PHE A 15 3.89 -8.25 -7.84
N GLY A 16 4.69 -7.53 -8.63
CA GLY A 16 5.01 -7.85 -10.02
C GLY A 16 3.80 -7.83 -10.96
N ASP A 17 2.66 -7.32 -10.48
CA ASP A 17 1.38 -7.35 -11.18
C ASP A 17 0.53 -6.16 -10.73
N LYS A 18 0.15 -5.33 -11.70
CA LYS A 18 -0.64 -4.12 -11.49
C LYS A 18 -2.03 -4.38 -10.92
N ALA A 19 -2.67 -5.47 -11.32
CA ALA A 19 -3.99 -5.83 -10.82
C ALA A 19 -3.92 -6.29 -9.36
N LYS A 20 -2.90 -7.08 -8.99
CA LYS A 20 -2.65 -7.46 -7.59
C LYS A 20 -2.35 -6.23 -6.73
N ALA A 21 -1.53 -5.31 -7.20
CA ALA A 21 -1.27 -4.04 -6.53
C ALA A 21 -2.57 -3.23 -6.32
N ALA A 22 -3.38 -3.05 -7.36
CA ALA A 22 -4.65 -2.32 -7.27
C ALA A 22 -5.62 -2.97 -6.26
N VAL A 23 -5.76 -4.30 -6.29
CA VAL A 23 -6.58 -5.06 -5.34
C VAL A 23 -6.03 -4.91 -3.93
N TRP A 24 -4.72 -4.99 -3.76
CA TRP A 24 -4.09 -4.88 -2.45
C TRP A 24 -4.32 -3.50 -1.82
N LEU A 25 -4.14 -2.44 -2.61
CA LEU A 25 -4.24 -1.04 -2.20
C LEU A 25 -5.68 -0.61 -1.89
N SER A 26 -6.66 -1.13 -2.63
CA SER A 26 -8.09 -0.84 -2.44
C SER A 26 -8.74 -1.66 -1.33
N LYS A 27 -8.12 -2.75 -0.88
CA LYS A 27 -8.65 -3.60 0.18
C LYS A 27 -8.51 -2.93 1.55
N ARG A 28 -9.60 -2.90 2.31
CA ARG A 28 -9.60 -2.50 3.73
C ARG A 28 -8.82 -3.49 4.58
N ARG A 29 -7.99 -2.98 5.49
CA ARG A 29 -7.09 -3.80 6.33
C ARG A 29 -7.13 -3.37 7.79
N ALA A 30 -7.01 -4.33 8.69
CA ALA A 30 -6.91 -4.05 10.14
C ALA A 30 -5.65 -3.22 10.47
N ALA A 31 -4.54 -3.44 9.74
CA ALA A 31 -3.31 -2.66 9.85
C ALA A 31 -3.54 -1.15 9.61
N PHE A 32 -4.60 -0.80 8.88
CA PHE A 32 -5.01 0.57 8.55
C PHE A 32 -6.31 0.98 9.27
N GLU A 33 -6.61 0.36 10.42
CA GLU A 33 -7.82 0.66 11.21
C GLU A 33 -9.12 0.45 10.41
N GLY A 34 -9.14 -0.54 9.51
CA GLY A 34 -10.29 -0.84 8.66
C GLY A 34 -10.40 0.04 7.42
N ARG A 35 -9.43 0.92 7.15
CA ARG A 35 -9.30 1.69 5.91
C ARG A 35 -8.45 0.94 4.88
N SER A 36 -8.55 1.36 3.63
CA SER A 36 -7.67 0.92 2.54
C SER A 36 -6.39 1.77 2.50
N ALA A 37 -5.35 1.26 1.84
CA ALA A 37 -4.13 2.03 1.64
C ALA A 37 -4.41 3.35 0.90
N LEU A 38 -5.31 3.34 -0.08
CA LEU A 38 -5.72 4.51 -0.85
C LEU A 38 -6.45 5.57 0.01
N GLU A 39 -7.16 5.15 1.05
CA GLU A 39 -7.84 6.07 1.97
C GLU A 39 -6.88 6.74 2.95
N ILE A 40 -5.72 6.13 3.24
CA ILE A 40 -4.76 6.68 4.20
C ILE A 40 -3.58 7.40 3.55
N VAL A 41 -3.28 7.15 2.26
CA VAL A 41 -2.17 7.75 1.50
C VAL A 41 -2.45 9.20 1.06
N VAL A 42 -3.07 9.99 1.94
CA VAL A 42 -3.39 11.40 1.71
C VAL A 42 -2.26 12.35 2.10
N ASP A 43 -1.32 11.86 2.90
CA ASP A 43 -0.14 12.58 3.38
C ASP A 43 1.10 11.66 3.47
N GLU A 44 2.23 12.24 3.86
CA GLU A 44 3.50 11.51 3.98
C GLU A 44 3.46 10.43 5.06
N ALA A 45 2.76 10.65 6.17
CA ALA A 45 2.67 9.67 7.25
C ALA A 45 1.87 8.44 6.81
N GLY A 46 0.78 8.67 6.08
CA GLY A 46 0.00 7.62 5.43
C GLY A 46 0.81 6.86 4.39
N TYR A 47 1.57 7.57 3.55
CA TYR A 47 2.48 6.96 2.58
C TYR A 47 3.50 6.04 3.25
N GLN A 48 4.20 6.51 4.30
CA GLN A 48 5.16 5.71 5.04
C GLN A 48 4.51 4.48 5.67
N ARG A 49 3.33 4.63 6.29
CA ARG A 49 2.61 3.50 6.90
C ARG A 49 2.20 2.43 5.88
N VAL A 50 1.80 2.82 4.66
CA VAL A 50 1.51 1.84 3.60
C VAL A 50 2.79 1.20 3.08
N GLY A 51 3.87 1.98 2.91
CA GLY A 51 5.18 1.47 2.48
C GLY A 51 5.73 0.42 3.44
N ASP A 52 5.69 0.68 4.75
CA ASP A 52 6.12 -0.27 5.77
C ASP A 52 5.33 -1.59 5.71
N GLU A 53 4.02 -1.51 5.48
CA GLU A 53 3.17 -2.69 5.35
C GLU A 53 3.46 -3.47 4.05
N LEU A 54 3.77 -2.78 2.95
CA LEU A 54 4.20 -3.40 1.71
C LEU A 54 5.55 -4.13 1.87
N ILE A 55 6.51 -3.53 2.58
CA ILE A 55 7.81 -4.15 2.89
C ILE A 55 7.62 -5.40 3.75
N ARG A 56 6.76 -5.34 4.78
CA ARG A 56 6.44 -6.52 5.60
C ARG A 56 5.95 -7.70 4.77
N LEU A 57 5.16 -7.43 3.73
CA LEU A 57 4.67 -8.47 2.82
C LEU A 57 5.76 -9.01 1.90
N GLU A 58 6.68 -8.16 1.44
CA GLU A 58 7.86 -8.59 0.67
C GLU A 58 8.76 -9.50 1.51
N GLU A 59 8.91 -9.21 2.80
CA GLU A 59 9.67 -10.02 3.75
C GLU A 59 8.94 -11.31 4.20
N GLY A 60 7.70 -11.53 3.77
CA GLY A 60 6.93 -12.75 4.04
C GLY A 60 6.25 -12.78 5.41
N TYR A 61 6.06 -11.64 6.07
CA TYR A 61 5.20 -11.56 7.25
C TYR A 61 3.73 -11.61 6.82
N ILE A 62 3.06 -12.72 7.16
CA ILE A 62 1.63 -12.98 6.90
C ILE A 62 0.84 -12.83 8.21
#